data_AF-A0A136KXE9-F1
#
_entry.id   AF-A0A136KXE9-F1
#
_cell.length_a   1.000
_cell.length_b   1.000
_cell.length_c   1.000
_cell.angle_alpha   90.00
_cell.angle_beta   90.00
_cell.angle_gamma   90.00
#
_symmetry.space_group_name_H-M   'P 1'
#
loop_
_entity.id
_entity.type
_entity.pdbx_description
1 polymer ?
#
loop_
_entity_poly.entity_id
_entity_poly.type
_entity_poly.pdbx_seq_one_letter_code
_entity_poly.pdbx_strand_id
1 'polypeptide(L)'
;MPDDVEGFGEPENLEVPPPFFPKELSGEGREPVSYGELVDVAIRGVYSFHNGSDTSHFVLLSDGRRELHIMIGPFEAQSISLALEGSRPDRPLSHDLIKAILDRMGLEVDRIVIDDLWNAIYYAKIYVRRGKVEAEIDSRPSDAIALAVRCEAPIYVAEGLLELSSEG
;
A
#
# COMPACT_ATOMS: atom_id res chain seq x y z
N MET A 1 -38.08 13.38 -14.17
CA MET A 1 -36.79 13.78 -13.59
C MET A 1 -35.80 13.78 -14.74
N PRO A 2 -34.95 14.81 -14.92
CA PRO A 2 -33.98 14.79 -15.99
C PRO A 2 -32.88 13.76 -15.66
N ASP A 3 -32.57 12.91 -16.64
CA ASP A 3 -31.49 11.93 -16.65
C ASP A 3 -30.15 12.59 -17.01
N ASP A 4 -29.79 13.65 -16.28
CA ASP A 4 -28.56 14.40 -16.52
C ASP A 4 -27.62 14.24 -15.31
N VAL A 5 -27.14 13.01 -15.09
CA VAL A 5 -25.80 12.86 -14.54
C VAL A 5 -24.86 13.01 -15.72
N GLU A 6 -24.37 14.23 -15.95
CA GLU A 6 -23.14 14.42 -16.71
C GLU A 6 -22.12 13.48 -16.07
N GLY A 7 -21.83 12.38 -16.76
CA GLY A 7 -20.88 11.40 -16.29
C GLY A 7 -19.58 12.13 -15.97
N PHE A 8 -18.98 11.82 -14.82
CA PHE A 8 -17.61 12.22 -14.56
C PHE A 8 -16.81 11.91 -15.83
N GLY A 9 -16.36 12.94 -16.54
CA GLY A 9 -15.59 12.78 -17.77
C GLY A 9 -14.46 11.79 -17.49
N GLU A 10 -14.12 10.98 -18.49
CA GLU A 10 -12.98 10.07 -18.34
C GLU A 10 -11.80 10.89 -17.79
N PRO A 11 -11.23 10.52 -16.63
CA PRO A 11 -10.13 11.28 -16.07
C PRO A 11 -9.01 11.29 -17.11
N GLU A 12 -8.62 12.48 -17.56
CA GLU A 12 -7.54 12.63 -18.52
C GLU A 12 -6.27 11.99 -17.96
N ASN A 13 -5.81 10.94 -18.64
CA ASN A 13 -4.48 10.36 -18.55
C ASN A 13 -4.00 10.01 -17.12
N LEU A 14 -4.72 9.09 -16.45
CA LEU A 14 -4.32 8.50 -15.16
C LEU A 14 -2.93 7.81 -15.17
N GLU A 15 -2.37 7.56 -16.35
CA GLU A 15 -1.03 6.98 -16.52
C GLU A 15 0.09 7.99 -16.20
N VAL A 16 -0.20 9.30 -16.23
CA VAL A 16 0.80 10.33 -15.90
C VAL A 16 0.63 10.73 -14.44
N PRO A 17 1.62 10.44 -13.57
CA PRO A 17 1.55 10.87 -12.18
C PRO A 17 1.44 12.41 -12.11
N PRO A 18 0.62 12.95 -11.18
CA PRO A 18 0.45 14.38 -11.00
C PRO A 18 1.78 15.15 -10.84
N PRO A 19 1.84 16.44 -11.22
CA PRO A 19 3.08 17.23 -11.20
C PRO A 19 3.68 17.46 -9.81
N PHE A 20 2.98 17.09 -8.74
CA PHE A 20 3.49 17.15 -7.36
C PHE A 20 4.29 15.91 -6.96
N PHE A 21 4.31 14.84 -7.77
CA PHE A 21 5.24 13.73 -7.57
C PHE A 21 6.65 14.19 -7.95
N PRO A 22 7.66 14.04 -7.06
CA PRO A 22 9.05 14.36 -7.40
C PRO A 22 9.50 13.57 -8.63
N LYS A 23 10.03 14.25 -9.65
CA LYS A 23 10.49 13.62 -10.90
C LYS A 23 11.62 12.61 -10.68
N GLU A 24 12.43 12.79 -9.63
CA GLU A 24 13.47 11.82 -9.28
C GLU A 24 12.90 10.51 -8.69
N LEU A 25 11.64 10.52 -8.25
CA LEU A 25 10.94 9.37 -7.67
C LEU A 25 9.87 8.77 -8.60
N SER A 26 9.52 9.44 -9.70
CA SER A 26 8.50 9.00 -10.67
C SER A 26 8.96 7.87 -11.58
N GLY A 27 10.22 7.45 -11.47
CA GLY A 27 10.80 6.37 -12.27
C GLY A 27 10.94 6.67 -13.76
N GLU A 28 10.85 7.95 -14.17
CA GLU A 28 11.10 8.37 -15.55
C GLU A 28 12.52 7.93 -15.98
N GLY A 29 12.60 6.93 -16.87
CA GLY A 29 13.86 6.38 -17.39
C GLY A 29 14.44 5.19 -16.61
N ARG A 30 13.73 4.64 -15.63
CA ARG A 30 14.13 3.39 -14.96
C ARG A 30 13.73 2.17 -15.79
N GLU A 31 14.64 1.21 -15.94
CA GLU A 31 14.22 -0.12 -16.36
C GLU A 31 13.55 -0.85 -15.19
N PRO A 32 12.34 -1.42 -15.37
CA PRO A 32 11.69 -2.19 -14.33
C PRO A 32 12.57 -3.38 -13.95
N VAL A 33 12.98 -3.42 -12.68
CA VAL A 33 13.71 -4.57 -12.13
C VAL A 33 12.66 -5.57 -11.66
N SER A 34 12.67 -6.77 -12.24
CA SER A 34 11.83 -7.85 -11.76
C SER A 34 12.48 -8.50 -10.54
N TYR A 35 11.79 -8.48 -9.40
CA TYR A 35 12.19 -9.15 -8.17
C TYR A 35 11.59 -10.57 -8.06
N GLY A 36 11.16 -11.18 -9.16
CA GLY A 36 10.69 -12.57 -9.19
C GLY A 36 9.19 -12.74 -8.95
N GLU A 37 8.79 -13.92 -8.47
CA GLU A 37 7.38 -14.29 -8.27
C GLU A 37 6.77 -13.58 -7.06
N LEU A 38 5.45 -13.41 -7.08
CA LEU A 38 4.70 -12.82 -5.97
C LEU A 38 4.34 -13.89 -4.94
N VAL A 39 4.70 -13.63 -3.69
CA VAL A 39 4.47 -14.51 -2.54
C VAL A 39 3.46 -13.87 -1.60
N ASP A 40 2.45 -14.63 -1.17
CA ASP A 40 1.47 -14.19 -0.16
C ASP A 40 2.14 -14.05 1.22
N VAL A 41 1.89 -12.92 1.89
CA VAL A 41 2.47 -12.62 3.19
C VAL A 41 1.43 -12.14 4.18
N ALA A 42 1.65 -12.46 5.45
CA ALA A 42 0.83 -11.97 6.55
C ALA A 42 1.54 -10.84 7.30
N ILE A 43 0.76 -9.88 7.79
CA ILE A 43 1.25 -8.87 8.74
C ILE A 43 1.42 -9.55 10.10
N ARG A 44 2.66 -9.62 10.59
CA ARG A 44 2.96 -10.16 11.92
C ARG A 44 2.74 -9.13 13.03
N GLY A 45 2.91 -7.85 12.70
CA GLY A 45 2.67 -6.77 13.64
C GLY A 45 3.37 -5.49 13.23
N VAL A 46 3.12 -4.46 14.02
CA VAL A 46 3.78 -3.16 13.96
C VAL A 46 4.62 -3.02 15.22
N TYR A 47 5.89 -2.69 15.05
CA TYR A 47 6.87 -2.65 16.12
C TYR A 47 7.53 -1.28 16.20
N SER A 48 8.07 -0.96 17.38
CA SER A 48 8.89 0.22 17.59
C SER A 48 10.18 -0.12 18.30
N PHE A 49 11.28 0.50 17.88
CA PHE A 49 12.55 0.47 18.59
C PHE A 49 12.89 1.86 19.12
N HIS A 50 13.44 1.90 20.33
CA HIS A 50 13.87 3.14 20.97
C HIS A 50 15.40 3.15 21.04
N ASN A 51 16.02 4.16 20.46
CA ASN A 51 17.46 4.40 20.55
C ASN A 51 17.72 5.80 21.12
N GLY A 52 17.86 5.87 22.44
CA GLY A 52 17.97 7.15 23.14
C GLY A 52 16.66 7.96 23.04
N SER A 53 16.71 9.12 22.40
CA SER A 53 15.53 9.96 22.13
C SER A 53 14.77 9.56 20.86
N ASP A 54 15.40 8.79 19.97
CA ASP A 54 14.82 8.47 18.67
C ASP A 54 13.99 7.20 18.76
N THR A 55 12.73 7.29 18.34
CA THR A 55 11.83 6.14 18.18
C THR A 55 11.60 5.92 16.70
N SER A 56 11.83 4.71 16.24
CA SER A 56 11.56 4.31 14.87
C SER A 56 10.56 3.17 14.85
N HIS A 57 9.75 3.12 13.79
CA HIS A 57 8.67 2.15 13.64
C HIS A 57 8.88 1.32 12.39
N PHE A 58 8.43 0.08 12.43
CA PHE A 58 8.39 -0.79 11.26
C PHE A 58 7.18 -1.71 11.30
N VAL A 59 6.73 -2.14 10.13
CA VAL A 59 5.78 -3.25 9.97
C VAL A 59 6.55 -4.50 9.53
N LEU A 60 6.20 -5.64 10.11
CA LEU A 60 6.79 -6.94 9.81
C LEU A 60 5.82 -7.75 8.95
N LEU A 61 6.25 -8.10 7.74
CA LEU A 61 5.55 -9.02 6.84
C LEU A 61 6.27 -10.37 6.80
N SER A 62 5.54 -11.47 6.66
CA SER A 62 6.13 -12.81 6.64
C SER A 62 5.33 -13.81 5.82
N ASP A 63 6.04 -14.64 5.04
CA ASP A 63 5.49 -15.82 4.34
C ASP A 63 5.49 -17.10 5.21
N GLY A 64 5.83 -16.95 6.50
CA GLY A 64 6.00 -18.06 7.45
C GLY A 64 7.42 -18.60 7.57
N ARG A 65 8.34 -18.22 6.68
CA ARG A 65 9.77 -18.61 6.72
C ARG A 65 10.70 -17.41 6.67
N ARG A 66 10.41 -16.47 5.78
CA ARG A 66 11.13 -15.23 5.55
C ARG A 66 10.34 -14.07 6.15
N GLU A 67 11.06 -13.00 6.41
CA GLU A 67 10.56 -11.81 7.05
C GLU A 67 11.03 -10.57 6.29
N LEU A 68 10.13 -9.60 6.15
CA LEU A 68 10.40 -8.30 5.54
C LEU A 68 10.05 -7.18 6.51
N HIS A 69 11.06 -6.38 6.83
CA HIS A 69 10.91 -5.18 7.64
C HIS A 69 10.73 -3.94 6.76
N ILE A 70 9.59 -3.27 6.91
CA ILE A 70 9.34 -2.00 6.22
C ILE A 70 9.30 -0.88 7.25
N MET A 71 10.28 0.02 7.17
CA MET A 71 10.35 1.22 8.01
C MET A 71 9.20 2.17 7.69
N ILE A 72 8.51 2.64 8.71
CA ILE A 72 7.35 3.54 8.59
C ILE A 72 7.41 4.65 9.62
N GLY A 73 6.66 5.73 9.38
CA GLY A 73 6.51 6.81 10.33
C GLY A 73 5.58 6.45 11.50
N PRO A 74 5.59 7.25 12.58
CA PRO A 74 4.76 7.01 13.76
C PRO A 74 3.26 7.08 13.45
N PHE A 75 2.83 7.96 12.53
CA PHE A 75 1.43 8.10 12.16
C PHE A 75 0.94 6.92 11.33
N GLU A 76 1.77 6.44 10.39
CA GLU A 76 1.48 5.22 9.63
C GLU A 76 1.41 4.01 10.55
N ALA A 77 2.37 3.85 11.47
CA ALA A 77 2.37 2.78 12.46
C ALA A 77 1.08 2.78 13.29
N GLN A 78 0.67 3.94 13.80
CA GLN A 78 -0.58 4.08 14.55
C GLN A 78 -1.81 3.70 13.70
N SER A 79 -1.87 4.14 12.44
CA SER A 79 -3.01 3.84 11.55
C SER A 79 -3.16 2.35 11.26
N ILE A 80 -2.03 1.65 11.06
CA ILE A 80 -2.00 0.20 10.83
C ILE A 80 -2.37 -0.55 12.11
N SER A 81 -1.75 -0.21 13.26
CA SER A 81 -2.03 -0.88 14.53
C SER A 81 -3.49 -0.80 14.93
N LEU A 82 -4.11 0.39 14.81
CA LEU A 82 -5.52 0.58 15.15
C LEU A 82 -6.44 -0.32 14.32
N ALA A 83 -6.11 -0.50 13.03
CA ALA A 83 -6.85 -1.36 12.13
C ALA A 83 -6.64 -2.85 12.46
N LEU A 84 -5.41 -3.27 12.77
CA LEU A 84 -5.10 -4.65 13.18
C LEU A 84 -5.81 -5.03 14.49
N GLU A 85 -5.98 -4.08 15.40
CA GLU A 85 -6.73 -4.26 16.65
C GLU A 85 -8.25 -4.33 16.43
N GLY A 86 -8.74 -4.06 15.22
CA GLY A 86 -10.16 -3.98 14.91
C GLY A 86 -10.86 -2.79 15.58
N SER A 87 -10.09 -1.80 16.03
CA SER A 87 -10.61 -0.62 16.73
C SER A 87 -11.35 0.30 15.76
N ARG A 88 -12.51 0.79 16.20
CA ARG A 88 -13.39 1.66 15.40
C ARG A 88 -13.42 3.05 16.02
N PRO A 89 -12.73 4.04 15.43
CA PRO A 89 -12.75 5.39 15.95
C PRO A 89 -14.14 6.05 15.77
N ASP A 90 -14.47 7.03 16.61
CA ASP A 90 -15.74 7.77 16.55
C ASP A 90 -15.95 8.51 15.21
N ARG A 91 -14.86 8.82 14.53
CA ARG A 91 -14.81 9.46 13.21
C ARG A 91 -13.82 8.71 12.32
N PRO A 92 -14.11 8.57 11.02
CA PRO A 92 -13.23 7.85 10.10
C PRO A 92 -11.86 8.55 10.01
N LEU A 93 -10.79 7.78 10.07
CA LEU A 93 -9.44 8.23 9.74
C LEU A 93 -9.22 8.22 8.23
N SER A 94 -8.05 8.64 7.78
CA SER A 94 -7.72 8.77 6.35
C SER A 94 -7.98 7.48 5.57
N HIS A 95 -7.48 6.33 6.04
CA HIS A 95 -7.67 5.06 5.33
C HIS A 95 -9.11 4.53 5.43
N ASP A 96 -9.85 4.86 6.50
CA ASP A 96 -11.29 4.56 6.59
C ASP A 96 -12.10 5.38 5.58
N LEU A 97 -11.74 6.66 5.41
CA LEU A 97 -12.32 7.54 4.42
C LEU A 97 -12.04 7.04 3.00
N ILE A 98 -10.80 6.62 2.70
CA ILE A 98 -10.43 6.06 1.40
C ILE A 98 -11.25 4.80 1.11
N LYS A 99 -11.33 3.86 2.07
CA LYS A 99 -12.18 2.67 1.93
C LYS A 99 -13.64 3.07 1.63
N ALA A 100 -14.19 4.02 2.38
CA ALA A 100 -15.56 4.48 2.15
C ALA A 100 -15.76 5.09 0.76
N ILE A 101 -14.77 5.82 0.24
CA ILE A 101 -14.81 6.35 -1.13
C ILE A 101 -14.83 5.21 -2.15
N LEU A 102 -13.93 4.22 -2.03
CA LEU A 102 -13.88 3.05 -2.90
C LEU A 102 -15.21 2.27 -2.89
N ASP A 103 -15.73 1.98 -1.69
CA ASP A 103 -17.01 1.29 -1.50
C ASP A 103 -18.15 2.05 -2.21
N ARG A 104 -18.20 3.38 -2.08
CA ARG A 104 -19.23 4.23 -2.72
C ARG A 104 -19.10 4.33 -4.24
N MET A 105 -17.90 4.11 -4.76
CA MET A 105 -17.63 4.04 -6.20
C MET A 105 -17.83 2.63 -6.77
N GLY A 106 -18.14 1.63 -5.92
CA GLY A 106 -18.26 0.24 -6.32
C GLY A 106 -16.93 -0.39 -6.71
N LEU A 107 -15.84 0.05 -6.08
CA LEU A 107 -14.49 -0.49 -6.25
C LEU A 107 -14.16 -1.37 -5.04
N GLU A 108 -13.56 -2.54 -5.32
CA GLU A 108 -13.04 -3.46 -4.32
C GLU A 108 -11.51 -3.44 -4.39
N VAL A 109 -10.82 -3.39 -3.26
CA VAL A 109 -9.37 -3.63 -3.22
C VAL A 109 -9.14 -5.12 -3.39
N ASP A 110 -8.57 -5.53 -4.51
CA ASP A 110 -8.38 -6.94 -4.86
C ASP A 110 -7.15 -7.53 -4.16
N ARG A 111 -6.04 -6.77 -4.19
CA ARG A 111 -4.77 -7.14 -3.56
C ARG A 111 -3.87 -5.90 -3.47
N ILE A 112 -2.87 -5.97 -2.61
CA ILE A 112 -1.74 -5.04 -2.66
C ILE A 112 -0.46 -5.82 -2.96
N VAL A 113 0.45 -5.19 -3.71
CA VAL A 113 1.70 -5.81 -4.16
C VAL A 113 2.85 -4.90 -3.78
N ILE A 114 3.89 -5.46 -3.17
CA ILE A 114 5.16 -4.79 -2.89
C ILE A 114 6.20 -5.50 -3.75
N ASP A 115 6.56 -4.90 -4.89
CA ASP A 115 7.33 -5.56 -5.94
C ASP A 115 8.61 -4.83 -6.34
N ASP A 116 8.90 -3.67 -5.75
CA ASP A 116 10.03 -2.87 -6.16
C ASP A 116 10.75 -2.16 -5.00
N LEU A 117 12.05 -1.94 -5.18
CA LEU A 117 12.96 -1.28 -4.24
C LEU A 117 13.88 -0.32 -5.03
N TRP A 118 13.88 0.96 -4.64
CA TRP A 118 14.76 1.98 -5.21
C TRP A 118 15.38 2.80 -4.10
N ASN A 119 16.71 2.97 -4.07
CA ASN A 119 17.38 3.85 -3.09
C ASN A 119 16.97 3.51 -1.64
N ALA A 120 16.83 2.20 -1.36
CA ALA A 120 16.34 1.68 -0.09
C ALA A 120 14.88 2.07 0.28
N ILE A 121 14.07 2.47 -0.71
CA ILE A 121 12.64 2.77 -0.57
C ILE A 121 11.84 1.70 -1.31
N TYR A 122 10.97 1.02 -0.58
CA TYR A 122 10.03 0.06 -1.14
C TYR A 122 8.85 0.78 -1.81
N TYR A 123 8.39 0.24 -2.93
CA TYR A 123 7.21 0.70 -3.66
C TYR A 123 6.13 -0.36 -3.59
N ALA A 124 4.88 0.10 -3.59
CA ALA A 124 3.72 -0.77 -3.55
C ALA A 124 2.66 -0.32 -4.55
N LYS A 125 1.83 -1.27 -4.96
CA LYS A 125 0.68 -1.05 -5.84
C LYS A 125 -0.57 -1.55 -5.15
N ILE A 126 -1.63 -0.78 -5.24
CA ILE A 126 -2.97 -1.17 -4.82
C ILE A 126 -3.74 -1.53 -6.08
N TYR A 127 -4.12 -2.80 -6.21
CA TYR A 127 -4.98 -3.25 -7.29
C TYR A 127 -6.42 -3.12 -6.85
N VAL A 128 -7.19 -2.29 -7.56
CA VAL A 128 -8.62 -2.12 -7.33
C VAL A 128 -9.40 -2.66 -8.51
N ARG A 129 -10.56 -3.27 -8.27
CA ARG A 129 -11.40 -3.82 -9.33
C ARG A 129 -12.84 -3.36 -9.24
N ARG A 130 -13.45 -3.17 -10.41
CA ARG A 130 -14.90 -2.99 -10.60
C ARG A 130 -15.38 -4.01 -11.63
N GLY A 131 -15.94 -5.11 -11.15
CA GLY A 131 -16.29 -6.25 -12.01
C GLY A 131 -15.05 -6.89 -12.63
N LYS A 132 -14.92 -6.81 -13.96
CA LYS A 132 -13.78 -7.37 -14.70
C LYS A 132 -12.66 -6.36 -15.01
N VAL A 133 -12.90 -5.09 -14.70
CA VAL A 133 -11.93 -4.02 -14.93
C VAL A 133 -11.09 -3.88 -13.67
N GLU A 134 -9.77 -3.98 -13.84
CA GLU A 134 -8.78 -3.76 -12.79
C GLU A 134 -8.02 -2.47 -13.11
N ALA A 135 -7.67 -1.72 -12.06
CA ALA A 135 -6.79 -0.57 -12.13
C ALA A 135 -5.69 -0.72 -11.08
N GLU A 136 -4.49 -0.27 -11.45
CA GLU A 136 -3.32 -0.23 -10.58
C GLU A 136 -3.13 1.20 -10.07
N ILE A 137 -2.86 1.33 -8.77
CA ILE A 137 -2.61 2.63 -8.13
C ILE A 137 -1.26 2.54 -7.41
N ASP A 138 -0.31 3.39 -7.81
CA ASP A 138 0.97 3.55 -7.13
C ASP A 138 0.76 4.03 -5.68
N SER A 139 1.52 3.45 -4.75
CA SER A 139 1.35 3.68 -3.33
C SER A 139 2.63 3.44 -2.54
N ARG A 140 2.75 4.14 -1.41
CA ARG A 140 3.74 3.75 -0.40
C ARG A 140 3.28 2.44 0.25
N PRO A 141 4.19 1.53 0.61
CA PRO A 141 3.83 0.28 1.30
C PRO A 141 3.01 0.51 2.56
N SER A 142 3.31 1.55 3.35
CA SER A 142 2.56 1.88 4.57
C SER A 142 1.08 2.16 4.30
N ASP A 143 0.76 2.89 3.24
CA ASP A 143 -0.62 3.25 2.87
C ASP A 143 -1.35 2.03 2.29
N ALA A 144 -0.68 1.27 1.43
CA ALA A 144 -1.21 0.04 0.86
C ALA A 144 -1.53 -1.00 1.95
N ILE A 145 -0.63 -1.21 2.91
CA ILE A 145 -0.83 -2.11 4.05
C ILE A 145 -1.99 -1.62 4.94
N ALA A 146 -2.03 -0.32 5.26
CA ALA A 146 -3.10 0.24 6.09
C ALA A 146 -4.49 0.09 5.45
N LEU A 147 -4.58 0.15 4.12
CA LEU A 147 -5.80 -0.09 3.37
C LEU A 147 -6.13 -1.59 3.28
N ALA A 148 -5.13 -2.45 3.04
CA ALA A 148 -5.31 -3.89 2.97
C ALA A 148 -5.91 -4.47 4.26
N VAL A 149 -5.44 -4.03 5.43
CA VAL A 149 -6.02 -4.44 6.72
C VAL A 149 -7.51 -4.08 6.81
N ARG A 150 -7.90 -2.89 6.36
CA ARG A 150 -9.29 -2.40 6.44
C ARG A 150 -10.22 -3.02 5.40
N CYS A 151 -9.67 -3.40 4.25
CA CYS A 151 -10.39 -4.04 3.15
C CYS A 151 -10.33 -5.57 3.21
N GLU A 152 -9.58 -6.13 4.17
CA GLU A 152 -9.31 -7.57 4.26
C GLU A 152 -8.71 -8.13 2.95
N ALA A 153 -7.88 -7.32 2.29
CA ALA A 153 -7.26 -7.65 1.01
C ALA A 153 -5.92 -8.40 1.22
N PRO A 154 -5.62 -9.41 0.40
CA PRO A 154 -4.34 -10.12 0.46
C PRO A 154 -3.16 -9.20 0.10
N ILE A 155 -2.00 -9.50 0.69
CA ILE A 155 -0.75 -8.77 0.50
C ILE A 155 0.25 -9.70 -0.16
N TYR A 156 0.82 -9.26 -1.27
CA TYR A 156 1.87 -9.98 -1.96
C TYR A 156 3.18 -9.20 -1.95
N VAL A 157 4.28 -9.92 -1.83
CA VAL A 157 5.63 -9.37 -1.90
C VAL A 157 6.41 -10.14 -2.97
N ALA A 158 7.20 -9.44 -3.79
CA ALA A 158 8.09 -10.12 -4.74
C ALA A 158 9.19 -10.89 -4.00
N GLU A 159 9.44 -12.13 -4.40
CA GLU A 159 10.32 -13.07 -3.73
C GLU A 159 11.73 -12.51 -3.45
N GLY A 160 12.33 -11.85 -4.44
CA GLY A 160 13.65 -11.25 -4.32
C GLY A 160 13.73 -10.16 -3.25
N LEU A 161 12.61 -9.49 -2.91
CA LEU A 161 12.58 -8.53 -1.78
C LEU A 161 12.59 -9.24 -0.42
N LEU A 162 11.95 -10.41 -0.31
CA LEU A 162 12.02 -11.23 0.91
C LEU A 162 13.44 -11.77 1.15
N GLU A 163 14.14 -12.12 0.07
CA GLU A 163 15.52 -12.61 0.13
C GLU A 163 16.48 -11.50 0.59
N LEU A 164 16.38 -10.30 0.01
CA LEU A 164 17.20 -9.15 0.39
C LEU A 164 17.06 -8.78 1.87
N SER A 165 15.86 -8.93 2.45
CA SER A 165 15.63 -8.66 3.87
C SER A 165 16.12 -9.78 4.79
N SER A 166 16.32 -10.99 4.29
CA SER A 166 16.75 -12.16 5.08
C SER A 166 18.28 -12.25 5.23
N GLU A 167 19.03 -11.49 4.42
CA GLU A 167 20.50 -11.47 4.41
C GLU A 167 21.12 -10.37 5.30
N GLY A 168 20.31 -9.56 6.00
CA GLY A 168 20.72 -8.49 6.91
C GLY A 168 20.42 -8.78 8.37
#